data_AF-A0A523K8T0-F1
#
_entry.id   AF-A0A523K8T0-F1
#
_cell.length_a   1.000
_cell.length_b   1.000
_cell.length_c   1.000
_cell.angle_alpha   90.00
_cell.angle_beta   90.00
_cell.angle_gamma   90.00
#
_symmetry.space_group_name_H-M   'P 1'
#
loop_
_entity.id
_entity.type
_entity.pdbx_description
1 polymer ?
#
loop_
_entity_poly.entity_id
_entity_poly.type
_entity_poly.pdbx_seq_one_letter_code
_entity_poly.pdbx_strand_id
1 'polypeptide(L)'
;MSKKQPLVGIIMGSDSDWPTMKLAADICKKFNVPYEARVISAHRTPIDMTEYANEAHKRGLRVIIAGAGGAAHLPGMVASLTPLPVVGVPIESKALKGLDSLLSIVQMPAGVPVASVAIGGSKNAGLLAVEIIAQNDQKLQAKILKYKNEMAKDSRAKNKNLKHKTTTKKKTKKKVSKKVRRKTTSR
;
A
#
# COMPACT_ATOMS: atom_id res chain seq x y z
N MET A 1 -29.47 5.56 -3.04
CA MET A 1 -28.42 5.12 -2.09
C MET A 1 -27.62 6.35 -1.67
N SER A 2 -27.66 6.74 -0.39
CA SER A 2 -26.87 7.89 0.09
C SER A 2 -25.38 7.60 -0.12
N LYS A 3 -24.72 8.36 -1.01
CA LYS A 3 -23.26 8.28 -1.19
C LYS A 3 -22.64 8.71 0.13
N LYS A 4 -22.10 7.75 0.90
CA LYS A 4 -21.36 8.06 2.12
C LYS A 4 -20.27 9.07 1.80
N GLN A 5 -20.21 10.14 2.58
CA GLN A 5 -19.18 11.17 2.47
C GLN A 5 -17.79 10.52 2.56
N PRO A 6 -16.87 10.76 1.61
CA PRO A 6 -15.56 10.15 1.62
C PRO A 6 -14.76 10.63 2.82
N LEU A 7 -13.99 9.73 3.44
CA LEU A 7 -13.02 10.03 4.51
C LEU A 7 -11.58 9.98 3.98
N VAL A 8 -11.34 9.24 2.89
CA VAL A 8 -10.02 9.10 2.26
C VAL A 8 -10.08 9.62 0.82
N GLY A 9 -9.18 10.53 0.48
CA GLY A 9 -8.97 10.99 -0.89
C GLY A 9 -7.82 10.21 -1.53
N ILE A 10 -8.06 9.48 -2.62
CA ILE A 10 -7.01 8.76 -3.35
C ILE A 10 -6.76 9.49 -4.66
N ILE A 11 -5.61 10.12 -4.80
CA ILE A 11 -5.26 10.92 -5.97
C ILE A 11 -4.00 10.40 -6.65
N MET A 12 -3.93 10.58 -7.96
CA MET A 12 -2.79 10.17 -8.76
C MET A 12 -2.58 11.10 -9.94
N GLY A 13 -1.32 11.23 -10.38
CA GLY A 13 -0.96 12.13 -11.47
C GLY A 13 -1.48 11.69 -12.83
N SER A 14 -1.68 10.38 -13.02
CA SER A 14 -2.08 9.76 -14.29
C SER A 14 -2.99 8.55 -14.04
N ASP A 15 -3.92 8.27 -14.96
CA ASP A 15 -4.74 7.05 -14.94
C ASP A 15 -3.89 5.76 -15.05
N SER A 16 -2.72 5.85 -15.70
CA SER A 16 -1.71 4.79 -15.73
C SER A 16 -1.22 4.36 -14.35
N ASP A 17 -1.39 5.18 -13.30
CA ASP A 17 -1.01 4.85 -11.93
C ASP A 17 -2.10 4.03 -11.22
N TRP A 18 -3.33 3.99 -11.76
CA TRP A 18 -4.48 3.32 -11.15
C TRP A 18 -4.24 1.82 -10.86
N PRO A 19 -3.58 1.02 -11.72
CA PRO A 19 -3.29 -0.38 -11.42
C PRO A 19 -2.52 -0.56 -10.10
N THR A 20 -1.68 0.39 -9.74
CA THR A 20 -1.00 0.44 -8.43
C THR A 20 -1.94 1.02 -7.38
N MET A 21 -2.49 2.21 -7.61
CA MET A 21 -3.26 2.96 -6.59
C MET A 21 -4.57 2.27 -6.17
N LYS A 22 -5.17 1.43 -7.03
CA LYS A 22 -6.39 0.67 -6.70
C LYS A 22 -6.26 -0.20 -5.46
N LEU A 23 -5.04 -0.65 -5.11
CA LEU A 23 -4.84 -1.46 -3.91
C LEU A 23 -5.11 -0.67 -2.62
N ALA A 24 -4.94 0.65 -2.63
CA ALA A 24 -5.35 1.52 -1.52
C ALA A 24 -6.88 1.57 -1.40
N ALA A 25 -7.57 1.69 -2.54
CA ALA A 25 -9.03 1.67 -2.61
C ALA A 25 -9.59 0.32 -2.13
N ASP A 26 -8.95 -0.79 -2.48
CA ASP A 26 -9.36 -2.12 -2.04
C ASP A 26 -9.22 -2.31 -0.52
N ILE A 27 -8.22 -1.69 0.11
CA ILE A 27 -8.13 -1.64 1.57
C ILE A 27 -9.27 -0.79 2.17
N CYS A 28 -9.54 0.40 1.61
CA CYS A 28 -10.65 1.22 2.07
C CYS A 28 -11.98 0.45 2.00
N LYS A 29 -12.25 -0.25 0.89
CA LYS A 29 -13.41 -1.16 0.74
C LYS A 29 -13.42 -2.25 1.81
N LYS A 30 -12.30 -2.96 2.00
CA LYS A 30 -12.20 -4.06 2.97
C LYS A 30 -12.56 -3.63 4.39
N PHE A 31 -12.18 -2.42 4.78
CA PHE A 31 -12.46 -1.88 6.11
C PHE A 31 -13.78 -1.11 6.20
N ASN A 32 -14.49 -0.93 5.07
CA ASN A 32 -15.70 -0.13 4.93
C ASN A 32 -15.46 1.36 5.28
N VAL A 33 -14.31 1.88 4.86
CA VAL A 33 -13.96 3.30 4.95
C VAL A 33 -14.34 3.97 3.62
N PRO A 34 -15.27 4.94 3.60
CA PRO A 34 -15.62 5.68 2.40
C PRO A 34 -14.42 6.40 1.81
N TYR A 35 -14.26 6.34 0.50
CA TYR A 35 -13.15 6.99 -0.20
C TYR A 35 -13.60 7.54 -1.55
N GLU A 36 -12.85 8.50 -2.09
CA GLU A 36 -12.93 8.93 -3.48
C GLU A 36 -11.61 8.64 -4.21
N ALA A 37 -11.66 8.48 -5.53
CA ALA A 37 -10.48 8.32 -6.37
C ALA A 37 -10.52 9.31 -7.54
N ARG A 38 -9.44 10.05 -7.78
CA ARG A 38 -9.37 11.07 -8.86
C ARG A 38 -7.98 11.10 -9.52
N VAL A 39 -7.94 11.48 -10.80
CA VAL A 39 -6.69 11.87 -11.48
C VAL A 39 -6.50 13.37 -11.30
N ILE A 40 -5.40 13.78 -10.68
CA ILE A 40 -5.04 15.16 -10.37
C ILE A 40 -3.54 15.29 -10.58
N SER A 41 -3.13 16.10 -11.56
CA SER A 41 -1.72 16.18 -11.96
C SER A 41 -1.08 17.45 -11.44
N ALA A 42 -0.07 17.31 -10.57
CA ALA A 42 0.69 18.46 -10.06
C ALA A 42 1.37 19.27 -11.18
N HIS A 43 1.75 18.62 -12.28
CA HIS A 43 2.46 19.28 -13.38
C HIS A 43 1.53 19.80 -14.49
N ARG A 44 0.39 19.15 -14.71
CA ARG A 44 -0.50 19.44 -15.85
C ARG A 44 -1.77 20.21 -15.44
N THR A 45 -2.25 19.99 -14.21
CA THR A 45 -3.43 20.65 -13.65
C THR A 45 -3.14 21.19 -12.24
N PRO A 46 -2.14 22.09 -12.09
CA PRO A 46 -1.71 22.59 -10.77
C PRO A 46 -2.80 23.37 -10.03
N ILE A 47 -3.72 24.03 -10.75
CA ILE A 47 -4.86 24.75 -10.15
C ILE A 47 -5.85 23.75 -9.53
N ASP A 48 -6.26 22.73 -10.29
CA ASP A 48 -7.14 21.66 -9.77
C ASP A 48 -6.54 20.96 -8.54
N MET A 49 -5.21 20.71 -8.56
CA MET A 49 -4.50 20.15 -7.41
C MET A 49 -4.58 21.07 -6.20
N THR A 50 -4.38 22.37 -6.41
CA THR A 50 -4.42 23.38 -5.36
C THR A 50 -5.81 23.48 -4.75
N GLU A 51 -6.84 23.57 -5.58
CA GLU A 51 -8.25 23.57 -5.16
C GLU A 51 -8.60 22.30 -4.39
N TYR A 52 -8.19 21.13 -4.90
CA TYR A 52 -8.44 19.85 -4.23
C TYR A 52 -7.84 19.81 -2.82
N ALA A 53 -6.57 20.21 -2.68
CA ALA A 53 -5.85 20.17 -1.41
C ALA A 53 -6.42 21.13 -0.37
N ASN A 54 -6.70 22.38 -0.78
CA ASN A 54 -7.28 23.41 0.08
C ASN A 54 -8.67 23.01 0.59
N GLU A 55 -9.52 22.47 -0.28
CA GLU A 55 -10.91 22.16 0.08
C GLU A 55 -11.09 20.77 0.71
N ALA A 56 -10.08 19.88 0.64
CA ALA A 56 -10.18 18.50 1.13
C ALA A 56 -10.70 18.40 2.58
N HIS A 57 -10.14 19.18 3.50
CA HIS A 57 -10.52 19.14 4.92
C HIS A 57 -11.95 19.66 5.16
N LYS A 58 -12.39 20.68 4.41
CA LYS A 58 -13.75 21.22 4.48
C LYS A 58 -14.79 20.23 3.96
N ARG A 59 -14.40 19.39 2.99
CA ARG A 59 -15.26 18.31 2.45
C ARG A 59 -15.37 17.09 3.36
N GLY A 60 -14.71 17.07 4.52
CA GLY A 60 -14.76 15.97 5.49
C GLY A 60 -13.73 14.87 5.27
N LEU A 61 -12.79 15.04 4.33
CA LEU A 61 -11.65 14.12 4.21
C LEU A 61 -10.80 14.16 5.48
N ARG A 62 -10.22 13.02 5.83
CA ARG A 62 -9.37 12.83 7.01
C ARG A 62 -7.94 12.46 6.66
N VAL A 63 -7.74 11.82 5.51
CA VAL A 63 -6.42 11.42 4.99
C VAL A 63 -6.43 11.55 3.46
N ILE A 64 -5.33 12.01 2.88
CA ILE A 64 -5.10 11.97 1.44
C ILE A 64 -4.01 10.94 1.13
N ILE A 65 -4.24 10.07 0.16
CA ILE A 65 -3.24 9.16 -0.40
C ILE A 65 -2.90 9.66 -1.79
N ALA A 66 -1.66 10.05 -2.02
CA ALA A 66 -1.21 10.62 -3.29
C ALA A 66 -0.14 9.73 -3.93
N GLY A 67 -0.39 9.30 -5.17
CA GLY A 67 0.55 8.51 -5.98
C GLY A 67 1.18 9.32 -7.11
N ALA A 68 2.50 9.26 -7.25
CA ALA A 68 3.21 9.85 -8.39
C ALA A 68 4.54 9.10 -8.68
N GLY A 69 4.99 9.16 -9.94
CA GLY A 69 6.22 8.52 -10.41
C GLY A 69 7.23 9.53 -11.00
N GLY A 70 8.51 9.18 -10.99
CA GLY A 70 9.59 10.04 -11.50
C GLY A 70 9.86 11.22 -10.57
N ALA A 71 9.80 12.45 -11.12
CA ALA A 71 9.78 13.69 -10.33
C ALA A 71 8.42 13.85 -9.62
N ALA A 72 8.23 13.07 -8.56
CA ALA A 72 6.92 12.76 -7.98
C ALA A 72 6.42 13.84 -7.00
N HIS A 73 6.05 15.02 -7.51
CA HIS A 73 5.73 16.20 -6.68
C HIS A 73 4.31 16.20 -6.05
N LEU A 74 3.38 15.39 -6.57
CA LEU A 74 1.98 15.43 -6.13
C LEU A 74 1.80 15.30 -4.60
N PRO A 75 2.44 14.35 -3.90
CA PRO A 75 2.24 14.21 -2.45
C PRO A 75 2.74 15.42 -1.66
N GLY A 76 3.94 15.93 -1.99
CA GLY A 76 4.54 17.08 -1.30
C GLY A 76 3.77 18.38 -1.53
N MET A 77 3.35 18.63 -2.77
CA MET A 77 2.55 19.82 -3.10
C MET A 77 1.15 19.80 -2.49
N VAL A 78 0.53 18.62 -2.34
CA VAL A 78 -0.75 18.52 -1.65
C VAL A 78 -0.57 18.71 -0.15
N ALA A 79 0.50 18.17 0.44
CA ALA A 79 0.82 18.34 1.85
C ALA A 79 1.10 19.81 2.24
N SER A 80 1.66 20.61 1.33
CA SER A 80 1.92 22.03 1.60
C SER A 80 0.64 22.90 1.61
N LEU A 81 -0.47 22.37 1.11
CA LEU A 81 -1.73 23.11 0.89
C LEU A 81 -2.90 22.60 1.75
N THR A 82 -2.67 21.60 2.60
CA THR A 82 -3.75 20.99 3.38
C THR A 82 -3.31 20.71 4.82
N PRO A 83 -4.18 20.90 5.82
CA PRO A 83 -3.88 20.50 7.19
C PRO A 83 -4.00 18.98 7.41
N LEU A 84 -4.48 18.23 6.41
CA LEU A 84 -4.67 16.79 6.52
C LEU A 84 -3.36 16.02 6.39
N PRO A 85 -3.22 14.86 7.05
CA PRO A 85 -2.11 13.95 6.78
C PRO A 85 -2.15 13.47 5.32
N VAL A 86 -1.00 13.56 4.66
CA VAL A 86 -0.79 13.07 3.30
C VAL A 86 0.13 11.85 3.32
N VAL A 87 -0.33 10.76 2.71
CA VAL A 87 0.41 9.52 2.53
C VAL A 87 0.90 9.45 1.09
N GLY A 88 2.23 9.46 0.90
CA GLY A 88 2.85 9.41 -0.42
C GLY A 88 3.13 7.98 -0.86
N VAL A 89 2.69 7.63 -2.07
CA VAL A 89 2.99 6.35 -2.73
C VAL A 89 3.95 6.59 -3.89
N PRO A 90 5.23 6.23 -3.76
CA PRO A 90 6.16 6.28 -4.89
C PRO A 90 5.76 5.26 -5.94
N ILE A 91 5.41 5.72 -7.15
CA ILE A 91 5.10 4.83 -8.28
C ILE A 91 6.41 4.41 -8.94
N GLU A 92 6.52 3.13 -9.31
CA GLU A 92 7.74 2.62 -9.96
C GLU A 92 7.96 3.30 -11.32
N SER A 93 9.04 4.08 -11.43
CA SER A 93 9.49 4.65 -12.70
C SER A 93 10.11 3.56 -13.59
N LYS A 94 10.09 3.74 -14.91
CA LYS A 94 10.79 2.83 -15.83
C LYS A 94 12.31 2.87 -15.67
N ALA A 95 12.90 4.06 -15.55
CA ALA A 95 14.34 4.27 -15.60
C ALA A 95 15.05 3.89 -14.29
N LEU A 96 14.55 4.36 -13.15
CA LEU A 96 15.21 4.24 -11.85
C LEU A 96 14.44 3.36 -10.86
N LYS A 97 13.49 2.55 -11.37
CA LYS A 97 12.69 1.60 -10.57
C LYS A 97 12.01 2.24 -9.36
N GLY A 98 11.65 3.52 -9.46
CA GLY A 98 10.95 4.26 -8.41
C GLY A 98 11.85 4.83 -7.32
N LEU A 99 13.18 4.73 -7.44
CA LEU A 99 14.09 5.42 -6.51
C LEU A 99 13.96 6.94 -6.63
N ASP A 100 13.84 7.44 -7.85
CA ASP A 100 13.49 8.83 -8.17
C ASP A 100 12.17 9.24 -7.52
N SER A 101 11.12 8.44 -7.70
CA SER A 101 9.83 8.67 -7.06
C SER A 101 9.94 8.68 -5.53
N LEU A 102 10.69 7.74 -4.97
CA LEU A 102 10.85 7.59 -3.52
C LEU A 102 11.53 8.82 -2.93
N LEU A 103 12.67 9.22 -3.48
CA LEU A 103 13.43 10.37 -3.00
C LEU A 103 12.67 11.69 -3.21
N SER A 104 11.92 11.82 -4.31
CA SER A 104 11.07 13.00 -4.58
C SER A 104 9.95 13.17 -3.55
N ILE A 105 9.51 12.09 -2.89
CA ILE A 105 8.38 12.11 -1.95
C ILE A 105 8.88 12.14 -0.50
N VAL A 106 9.90 11.33 -0.14
CA VAL A 106 10.30 11.16 1.27
C VAL A 106 11.19 12.27 1.81
N GLN A 107 11.97 12.94 0.95
CA GLN A 107 12.95 13.96 1.36
C GLN A 107 12.31 15.36 1.49
N MET A 108 11.13 15.45 2.08
CA MET A 108 10.49 16.74 2.35
C MET A 108 11.31 17.56 3.36
N PRO A 109 11.42 18.89 3.18
CA PRO A 109 12.04 19.76 4.16
C PRO A 109 11.20 19.85 5.44
N ALA A 110 11.82 20.36 6.53
CA ALA A 110 11.12 20.58 7.78
C ALA A 110 9.91 21.53 7.61
N GLY A 111 8.79 21.18 8.23
CA GLY A 111 7.55 21.97 8.21
C GLY A 111 6.42 21.39 7.34
N VAL A 112 6.73 20.60 6.31
CA VAL A 112 5.71 20.02 5.40
C VAL A 112 5.90 18.50 5.27
N PRO A 113 5.39 17.69 6.21
CA PRO A 113 5.65 16.26 6.22
C PRO A 113 4.78 15.50 5.20
N VAL A 114 5.35 14.42 4.64
CA VAL A 114 4.63 13.39 3.88
C VAL A 114 4.94 12.02 4.49
N ALA A 115 3.91 11.23 4.76
CA ALA A 115 4.08 9.85 5.22
C ALA A 115 4.34 8.92 4.02
N SER A 116 5.61 8.76 3.65
CA SER A 116 5.98 7.91 2.50
C SER A 116 5.92 6.43 2.83
N VAL A 117 5.30 5.64 1.94
CA VAL A 117 5.35 4.17 1.99
C VAL A 117 6.34 3.62 0.97
N ALA A 118 6.51 2.28 0.94
CA ALA A 118 7.35 1.60 -0.05
C ALA A 118 6.95 1.94 -1.50
N ILE A 119 7.89 1.80 -2.43
CA ILE A 119 7.62 1.90 -3.87
C ILE A 119 6.52 0.90 -4.26
N GLY A 120 5.49 1.38 -4.98
CA GLY A 120 4.30 0.62 -5.33
C GLY A 120 3.40 0.24 -4.13
N GLY A 121 3.71 0.72 -2.93
CA GLY A 121 3.13 0.33 -1.66
C GLY A 121 1.72 0.87 -1.35
N SER A 122 0.89 1.11 -2.36
CA SER A 122 -0.45 1.69 -2.21
C SER A 122 -1.36 0.90 -1.25
N LYS A 123 -1.22 -0.42 -1.19
CA LYS A 123 -1.91 -1.25 -0.19
C LYS A 123 -1.56 -0.81 1.24
N ASN A 124 -0.28 -0.54 1.51
CA ASN A 124 0.17 -0.06 2.81
C ASN A 124 -0.30 1.38 3.05
N ALA A 125 -0.38 2.21 2.01
CA ALA A 125 -0.96 3.55 2.16
C ALA A 125 -2.44 3.49 2.56
N GLY A 126 -3.22 2.58 1.97
CA GLY A 126 -4.60 2.32 2.40
C GLY A 126 -4.68 1.85 3.85
N LEU A 127 -3.79 0.94 4.27
CA LEU A 127 -3.74 0.47 5.66
C LEU A 127 -3.37 1.59 6.64
N LEU A 128 -2.39 2.41 6.29
CA LEU A 128 -1.97 3.55 7.11
C LEU A 128 -3.10 4.58 7.25
N ALA A 129 -3.82 4.89 6.16
CA ALA A 129 -4.98 5.77 6.23
C ALA A 129 -6.09 5.21 7.15
N VAL A 130 -6.34 3.91 7.08
CA VAL A 130 -7.28 3.22 7.97
C VAL A 130 -6.81 3.27 9.43
N GLU A 131 -5.52 3.07 9.70
CA GLU A 131 -4.91 3.16 11.04
C GLU A 131 -4.98 4.57 11.63
N ILE A 132 -4.80 5.61 10.81
CA ILE A 132 -4.96 7.02 11.20
C ILE A 132 -6.41 7.29 11.61
N ILE A 133 -7.38 6.90 10.78
CA ILE A 133 -8.81 7.12 11.07
C ILE A 133 -9.24 6.33 12.32
N ALA A 134 -8.71 5.12 12.50
CA ALA A 134 -9.04 4.26 13.63
C ALA A 134 -8.62 4.79 15.00
N GLN A 135 -7.73 5.79 15.08
CA GLN A 135 -7.36 6.40 16.37
C GLN A 135 -8.57 7.00 17.10
N ASN A 136 -9.61 7.38 16.36
CA ASN A 136 -10.86 7.91 16.92
C ASN A 136 -12.08 7.04 16.59
N ASP A 137 -11.89 5.77 16.19
CA ASP A 137 -12.96 4.82 15.89
C ASP A 137 -12.63 3.43 16.45
N GLN A 138 -13.17 3.13 17.62
CA GLN A 138 -12.96 1.85 18.33
C GLN A 138 -13.42 0.64 17.50
N LYS A 139 -14.47 0.77 16.69
CA LYS A 139 -14.96 -0.33 15.84
C LYS A 139 -13.98 -0.61 14.72
N LEU A 140 -13.43 0.44 14.11
CA LEU A 140 -12.39 0.32 13.08
C LEU A 140 -11.09 -0.23 13.68
N GLN A 141 -10.70 0.23 14.87
CA GLN A 141 -9.53 -0.29 15.60
C GLN A 141 -9.64 -1.80 15.84
N ALA A 142 -10.81 -2.29 16.29
CA ALA A 142 -11.05 -3.72 16.46
C ALA A 142 -10.90 -4.52 15.14
N LYS A 143 -11.35 -3.96 14.00
CA LYS A 143 -11.15 -4.59 12.69
C LYS A 143 -9.67 -4.68 12.31
N ILE A 144 -8.87 -3.66 12.63
CA ILE A 144 -7.42 -3.66 12.36
C ILE A 144 -6.73 -4.74 13.20
N LEU A 145 -7.06 -4.85 14.49
CA LEU A 145 -6.53 -5.90 15.36
C LEU A 145 -6.87 -7.30 14.83
N LYS A 146 -8.12 -7.50 14.39
CA LYS A 146 -8.54 -8.75 13.74
C LYS A 146 -7.71 -9.02 12.48
N TYR A 147 -7.52 -8.03 11.62
CA TYR A 147 -6.70 -8.15 10.41
C TYR A 147 -5.25 -8.55 10.71
N LYS A 148 -4.60 -7.92 11.71
CA LYS A 148 -3.24 -8.27 12.14
C LYS A 148 -3.18 -9.71 12.69
N ASN A 149 -4.18 -10.12 13.46
CA ASN A 149 -4.28 -11.48 13.99
C ASN A 149 -4.46 -12.54 12.90
N GLU A 150 -5.30 -12.28 11.89
CA GLU A 150 -5.48 -13.15 10.72
C GLU A 150 -4.17 -13.28 9.92
N MET A 151 -3.49 -12.18 9.64
CA MET A 151 -2.20 -12.19 8.95
C MET A 151 -1.15 -13.03 9.71
N ALA A 152 -1.11 -12.92 11.04
CA ALA A 152 -0.22 -13.70 11.87
C ALA A 152 -0.59 -15.20 11.84
N LYS A 153 -1.88 -15.54 11.84
CA LYS A 153 -2.36 -16.93 11.68
C LYS A 153 -1.94 -17.50 10.33
N ASP A 154 -2.12 -16.76 9.25
CA ASP A 154 -1.73 -17.17 7.89
C ASP A 154 -0.22 -17.42 7.78
N SER A 155 0.59 -16.52 8.35
CA SER A 155 2.05 -16.68 8.39
C SER A 155 2.44 -17.98 9.13
N ARG A 156 1.87 -18.22 10.32
CA ARG A 156 2.12 -19.46 11.08
C ARG A 156 1.64 -20.71 10.35
N ALA A 157 0.52 -20.64 9.63
CA ALA A 157 0.01 -21.75 8.83
C ALA A 157 0.98 -22.15 7.70
N LYS A 158 1.64 -21.18 7.06
CA LYS A 158 2.65 -21.45 6.01
C LYS A 158 3.85 -22.26 6.52
N ASN A 159 4.18 -22.19 7.81
CA ASN A 159 5.22 -23.05 8.40
C ASN A 159 4.85 -24.55 8.33
N LYS A 160 3.56 -24.91 8.37
CA LYS A 160 3.11 -26.29 8.21
C LYS A 160 3.38 -26.81 6.79
N ASN A 161 3.21 -25.95 5.78
CA ASN A 161 3.48 -26.28 4.38
C ASN A 161 4.98 -26.52 4.11
N LEU A 162 5.86 -25.79 4.80
CA LEU A 162 7.31 -25.99 4.72
C LEU A 162 7.75 -27.33 5.35
N LYS A 163 7.14 -27.72 6.48
CA LYS A 163 7.41 -29.03 7.12
C LYS A 163 7.01 -30.20 6.23
N HIS A 164 5.92 -30.10 5.46
CA HIS A 164 5.53 -31.13 4.50
C HIS A 164 6.47 -31.23 3.27
N LYS A 165 6.93 -30.10 2.72
CA LYS A 165 7.88 -30.09 1.57
C LYS A 165 9.27 -30.62 1.92
N THR A 166 9.71 -30.41 3.16
CA THR A 166 11.02 -30.88 3.66
C THR A 166 11.01 -32.38 4.01
N THR A 167 9.91 -32.90 4.57
CA THR A 167 9.75 -34.33 4.86
C THR A 167 9.56 -35.18 3.61
N THR A 168 8.84 -34.71 2.60
CA THR A 168 8.75 -35.39 1.29
C THR A 168 10.10 -35.44 0.59
N LYS A 169 10.85 -34.33 0.50
CA LYS A 169 12.22 -34.34 -0.08
C LYS A 169 13.17 -35.30 0.65
N LYS A 170 13.11 -35.40 1.98
CA LYS A 170 13.89 -36.40 2.74
C LYS A 170 13.48 -37.85 2.41
N LYS A 171 12.18 -38.15 2.29
CA LYS A 171 11.69 -39.49 1.89
C LYS A 171 12.11 -39.85 0.46
N THR A 172 12.07 -38.91 -0.48
CA THR A 172 12.50 -39.12 -1.87
C THR A 172 14.01 -39.36 -1.96
N LYS A 173 14.84 -38.56 -1.28
CA LYS A 173 16.30 -38.79 -1.20
C LYS A 173 16.64 -40.14 -0.55
N LYS A 174 15.93 -40.55 0.50
CA LYS A 174 16.14 -41.84 1.19
C LYS A 174 15.72 -43.05 0.32
N LYS A 175 14.68 -42.90 -0.52
CA LYS A 175 14.29 -43.92 -1.52
C LYS A 175 15.29 -44.04 -2.68
N VAL A 176 15.81 -42.92 -3.20
CA VAL A 176 16.83 -42.92 -4.25
C VAL A 176 18.14 -43.54 -3.75
N SER A 177 18.60 -43.15 -2.55
CA SER A 177 19.77 -43.75 -1.89
C SER A 177 19.65 -45.27 -1.69
N LYS A 178 18.48 -45.77 -1.23
CA LYS A 178 18.25 -47.22 -1.08
C LYS A 178 18.18 -47.97 -2.42
N LYS A 179 17.71 -47.34 -3.50
CA LYS A 179 17.62 -47.97 -4.84
C LYS A 179 18.98 -48.06 -5.53
N VAL A 180 19.87 -47.08 -5.32
CA VAL A 180 21.27 -47.11 -5.80
C VAL A 180 22.06 -48.21 -5.09
N ARG A 181 21.92 -48.33 -3.76
CA ARG A 181 22.67 -49.31 -2.96
C ARG A 181 22.30 -50.78 -3.23
N ARG A 182 21.09 -51.05 -3.74
CA ARG A 182 20.65 -52.40 -4.16
C ARG A 182 21.12 -52.81 -5.56
N LYS A 183 21.52 -51.87 -6.42
CA LYS A 183 22.04 -52.16 -7.76
C LYS A 183 23.54 -52.44 -7.79
N THR A 184 24.26 -52.11 -6.71
CA THR A 184 25.72 -52.30 -6.60
C THR A 184 26.14 -53.61 -5.93
N THR A 185 25.19 -54.41 -5.43
CA THR A 185 25.46 -55.68 -4.72
C THR A 185 24.97 -56.91 -5.48
N SER A 186 24.70 -56.79 -6.79
CA SER A 186 24.22 -57.88 -7.65
C SER A 186 25.11 -58.10 -8.88
N ARG A 187 26.41 -57.94 -8.73
CA ARG A 187 27.44 -58.37 -9.68
C ARG A 187 28.46 -59.21 -8.94
#